data_AF-A0A1Y3BSU7-F1
#
_entry.id   AF-A0A1Y3BSU7-F1
#
_cell.length_a   1.000
_cell.length_b   1.000
_cell.length_c   1.000
_cell.angle_alpha   90.00
_cell.angle_beta   90.00
_cell.angle_gamma   90.00
#
_symmetry.space_group_name_H-M   'P 1'
#
loop_
_entity.id
_entity.type
_entity.pdbx_description
1 polymer ?
#
loop_
_entity_poly.entity_id
_entity_poly.type
_entity_poly.pdbx_seq_one_letter_code
_entity_poly.pdbx_strand_id
1 'polypeptide(L)'
;MDPIIFLDLANELTQLKMYPYFDVAHFIVTGLYLRDDLSTGCHVFSRKHPFACWISFMLSAFAGNILSAFLLGEPIVSSFKSTNHIILATAVW
;
A
#
# COMPACT_ATOMS: atom_id res chain seq x y z
N MET A 1 -12.33 16.25 29.04
CA MET A 1 -11.69 14.92 28.88
C MET A 1 -10.42 14.95 29.71
N ASP A 2 -10.21 13.97 30.58
CA ASP A 2 -9.00 13.93 31.41
C ASP A 2 -7.74 13.80 30.54
N PRO A 3 -6.77 14.73 30.65
CA PRO A 3 -5.58 14.76 29.79
C PRO A 3 -4.78 13.46 29.81
N ILE A 4 -4.81 12.73 30.93
CA ILE A 4 -4.11 11.46 31.13
C ILE A 4 -4.71 10.38 30.22
N ILE A 5 -6.04 10.28 30.16
CA ILE A 5 -6.74 9.29 29.31
C ILE A 5 -6.46 9.57 27.83
N PHE A 6 -6.39 10.84 27.43
CA PHE A 6 -6.03 11.20 26.07
C PHE A 6 -4.59 10.80 25.73
N LEU A 7 -3.65 11.00 26.66
CA LEU A 7 -2.25 10.65 26.46
C LEU A 7 -2.06 9.13 26.36
N ASP A 8 -2.73 8.36 27.21
CA ASP A 8 -2.68 6.90 27.19
C ASP A 8 -3.26 6.34 25.89
N LEU A 9 -4.41 6.87 25.44
CA LEU A 9 -5.01 6.49 24.17
C LEU A 9 -4.09 6.82 22.98
N ALA A 10 -3.48 8.01 22.97
CA ALA A 10 -2.55 8.38 21.90
C ALA A 10 -1.35 7.43 21.86
N ASN A 11 -0.82 7.06 23.03
CA ASN A 11 0.31 6.14 23.11
C ASN A 11 -0.07 4.75 22.58
N GLU A 12 -1.24 4.24 22.96
CA GLU A 12 -1.76 2.96 22.46
C GLU A 12 -1.96 2.98 20.94
N LEU A 13 -2.52 4.06 20.39
CA LEU A 13 -2.72 4.22 18.94
C LEU A 13 -1.39 4.26 18.16
N THR A 14 -0.35 4.91 18.70
CA THR A 14 0.96 4.95 18.00
C THR A 14 1.69 3.60 18.01
N GLN A 15 1.41 2.75 19.00
CA GLN A 15 1.98 1.41 19.10
C GLN A 15 1.16 0.35 18.35
N LEU A 16 0.06 0.75 17.70
CA LEU A 16 -0.79 -0.16 16.96
C LEU A 16 -0.04 -0.75 15.77
N LYS A 17 0.00 -2.09 15.70
CA LYS A 17 0.62 -2.80 14.59
C LYS A 17 -0.22 -2.63 13.32
N MET A 18 0.37 -2.01 12.29
CA MET A 18 -0.30 -1.82 11.00
C MET A 18 -0.45 -3.13 10.22
N TYR A 19 0.55 -4.01 10.30
CA TYR A 19 0.51 -5.32 9.65
C TYR A 19 -0.36 -6.32 10.43
N PRO A 20 -1.24 -7.10 9.77
CA PRO A 20 -1.56 -7.08 8.34
C PRO A 20 -2.80 -6.23 8.01
N TYR A 21 -3.65 -5.90 8.99
CA TYR A 21 -5.01 -5.43 8.73
C TYR A 21 -5.08 -4.03 8.11
N PHE A 22 -4.30 -3.08 8.63
CA PHE A 22 -4.26 -1.72 8.08
C PHE A 22 -3.57 -1.69 6.72
N ASP A 23 -2.54 -2.52 6.54
CA ASP A 23 -1.86 -2.67 5.25
C ASP A 23 -2.81 -3.23 4.18
N VAL A 24 -3.62 -4.25 4.54
CA VAL A 24 -4.66 -4.78 3.65
C VAL A 24 -5.68 -3.70 3.29
N ALA A 25 -6.14 -2.91 4.26
CA ALA A 25 -7.07 -1.81 3.99
C ALA A 25 -6.48 -0.79 3.00
N HIS A 26 -5.22 -0.40 3.20
CA HIS A 26 -4.48 0.48 2.29
C HIS A 26 -4.38 -0.12 0.87
N PHE A 27 -4.02 -1.41 0.76
CA PHE A 27 -3.91 -2.10 -0.52
C PHE A 27 -5.26 -2.23 -1.24
N ILE A 28 -6.35 -2.52 -0.53
CA ILE A 28 -7.70 -2.60 -1.10
C ILE A 28 -8.10 -1.24 -1.68
N VAL A 29 -7.97 -0.16 -0.89
CA VAL A 29 -8.35 1.19 -1.34
C VAL A 29 -7.51 1.61 -2.55
N THR A 30 -6.20 1.33 -2.53
CA THR A 30 -5.31 1.58 -3.67
C THR A 30 -5.74 0.82 -4.91
N GLY A 31 -6.12 -0.45 -4.77
CA GLY A 31 -6.57 -1.29 -5.90
C GLY A 31 -7.91 -0.84 -6.48
N LEU A 32 -8.85 -0.43 -5.62
CA LEU A 32 -10.12 0.14 -6.04
C LEU A 32 -9.93 1.47 -6.78
N TYR A 33 -9.02 2.32 -6.31
CA TYR A 33 -8.68 3.56 -7.00
C TYR A 33 -8.09 3.29 -8.38
N LEU A 34 -7.13 2.37 -8.49
CA LEU A 34 -6.53 2.00 -9.77
C LEU A 34 -7.56 1.40 -10.73
N ARG A 35 -8.51 0.62 -10.21
CA ARG A 35 -9.62 0.09 -10.99
C ARG A 35 -10.54 1.19 -11.52
N ASP A 36 -10.82 2.21 -10.71
CA ASP A 36 -11.65 3.35 -11.09
C ASP A 36 -10.96 4.21 -12.16
N ASP A 37 -9.66 4.46 -12.02
CA ASP A 37 -8.82 5.13 -13.03
C ASP A 37 -8.85 4.42 -14.39
N LEU A 38 -8.90 3.08 -14.40
CA LEU A 38 -9.02 2.28 -15.63
C LEU A 38 -10.46 2.22 -16.18
N SER A 39 -11.45 2.64 -15.41
CA SER A 39 -12.86 2.72 -15.78
C SER A 39 -13.36 1.45 -16.49
N THR A 40 -14.10 1.60 -17.59
CA THR A 40 -14.66 0.50 -18.41
C THR A 40 -13.60 -0.43 -19.01
N GLY A 41 -12.34 0.02 -19.11
CA GLY A 41 -11.21 -0.75 -19.64
C GLY A 41 -10.57 -1.71 -18.64
N CYS A 42 -10.88 -1.62 -17.34
CA CYS A 42 -10.21 -2.37 -16.29
C CYS A 42 -10.21 -3.89 -16.54
N HIS A 43 -11.37 -4.48 -16.84
CA HIS A 43 -11.47 -5.93 -17.04
C HIS A 43 -10.73 -6.44 -18.28
N VAL A 44 -10.66 -5.65 -19.35
CA VAL A 44 -9.96 -6.04 -20.57
C VAL A 44 -8.46 -5.91 -20.37
N PHE A 45 -8.03 -4.81 -19.74
CA PHE A 45 -6.62 -4.54 -19.46
C PHE A 45 -6.02 -5.56 -18.48
N SER A 46 -6.69 -5.85 -17.36
CA SER A 46 -6.15 -6.79 -16.36
C SER A 46 -5.99 -8.21 -16.91
N ARG A 47 -6.89 -8.66 -17.79
CA ARG A 47 -6.81 -9.99 -18.42
C ARG A 47 -5.81 -10.06 -19.56
N LYS A 48 -5.67 -8.99 -20.35
CA LYS A 48 -4.76 -8.95 -21.51
C LYS A 48 -3.31 -8.63 -21.09
N HIS A 49 -3.15 -7.86 -20.02
CA HIS A 49 -1.86 -7.38 -19.52
C HIS A 49 -1.75 -7.54 -17.99
N PRO A 50 -1.80 -8.78 -17.46
CA PRO A 50 -1.81 -9.01 -16.00
C PRO A 50 -0.55 -8.49 -15.32
N PHE A 51 0.63 -8.67 -15.93
CA PHE A 51 1.88 -8.15 -15.39
C PHE A 51 1.94 -6.62 -15.35
N ALA A 52 1.43 -5.94 -16.38
CA ALA A 52 1.39 -4.49 -16.39
C ALA A 52 0.44 -3.97 -15.31
N CYS A 53 -0.73 -4.59 -15.15
CA CYS A 53 -1.69 -4.27 -14.11
C CYS A 53 -1.11 -4.49 -12.70
N TRP A 54 -0.41 -5.61 -12.49
CA TRP A 54 0.28 -5.89 -11.22
C TRP A 54 1.38 -4.88 -10.91
N ILE A 55 2.23 -4.53 -11.88
CA ILE A 55 3.29 -3.53 -11.70
C ILE A 55 2.67 -2.17 -11.36
N SER A 56 1.64 -1.73 -12.08
CA SER A 56 0.94 -0.48 -11.78
C SER A 56 0.39 -0.46 -10.35
N PHE A 57 -0.24 -1.54 -9.92
CA PHE A 57 -0.74 -1.68 -8.55
C PHE A 57 0.40 -1.62 -7.52
N MET A 58 1.49 -2.35 -7.74
CA MET A 58 2.65 -2.35 -6.84
C MET A 58 3.31 -0.98 -6.74
N LEU A 59 3.45 -0.26 -7.86
CA LEU A 59 3.99 1.09 -7.85
C LEU A 59 3.10 2.05 -7.06
N SER A 60 1.77 1.94 -7.19
CA SER A 60 0.83 2.76 -6.41
C SER A 60 0.82 2.38 -4.93
N ALA A 61 0.83 1.09 -4.60
CA ALA A 61 0.78 0.59 -3.23
C ALA A 61 2.01 0.98 -2.41
N PHE A 62 3.20 0.99 -3.03
CA PHE A 62 4.47 1.34 -2.41
C PHE A 62 4.98 2.74 -2.79
N ALA A 63 4.12 3.59 -3.38
CA ALA A 63 4.50 4.91 -3.89
C ALA A 63 5.18 5.79 -2.83
N GLY A 64 4.70 5.75 -1.58
CA GLY A 64 5.30 6.48 -0.47
C GLY A 64 6.75 6.06 -0.20
N ASN A 65 7.02 4.76 -0.09
CA ASN A 65 8.37 4.22 0.10
C ASN A 65 9.28 4.53 -1.09
N ILE A 66 8.76 4.41 -2.32
CA ILE A 66 9.49 4.72 -3.54
C ILE A 66 9.90 6.19 -3.55
N LEU A 67 8.96 7.09 -3.23
CA LEU A 67 9.20 8.53 -3.18
C LEU A 67 10.20 8.89 -2.07
N SER A 68 10.05 8.31 -0.88
CA SER A 68 10.99 8.52 0.23
C SER A 68 12.41 8.03 -0.13
N ALA A 69 12.54 6.84 -0.72
CA ALA A 69 13.82 6.31 -1.16
C ALA A 69 14.47 7.23 -2.21
N PHE A 70 13.68 7.71 -3.19
CA PHE A 70 14.15 8.66 -4.19
C PHE A 70 14.65 9.97 -3.57
N LEU A 71 13.90 10.55 -2.63
CA LEU A 71 14.26 11.80 -1.96
C LEU A 71 15.51 11.66 -1.06
N LEU A 72 15.72 10.49 -0.47
CA LEU A 72 16.88 10.20 0.39
C LEU A 72 18.10 9.70 -0.41
N GLY A 73 17.99 9.53 -1.73
CA GLY A 73 19.06 8.97 -2.55
C GLY A 73 19.32 7.48 -2.33
N GLU A 74 18.36 6.77 -1.73
CA GLU A 74 18.40 5.32 -1.53
C GLU A 74 17.95 4.58 -2.80
N PRO A 75 18.37 3.31 -2.99
CA PRO A 75 17.89 2.53 -4.12
C PRO A 75 16.39 2.32 -4.00
N ILE A 76 15.61 2.73 -5.01
CA ILE A 76 14.13 2.60 -5.05
C ILE A 76 13.65 1.16 -4.79
N VAL A 77 14.47 0.19 -5.21
CA VAL A 77 14.26 -1.25 -4.98
C VAL A 77 14.19 -1.60 -3.49
N SER A 78 14.69 -0.73 -2.60
CA SER A 78 14.56 -0.87 -1.14
C SER A 78 13.10 -1.00 -0.69
N SER A 79 12.17 -0.37 -1.42
CA SER A 79 10.72 -0.45 -1.18
C SER A 79 10.19 -1.88 -1.28
N PHE A 80 10.86 -2.74 -2.04
CA PHE A 80 10.48 -4.12 -2.29
C PHE A 80 11.30 -5.13 -1.46
N LYS A 81 12.04 -4.70 -0.44
CA LYS A 81 12.81 -5.63 0.41
C LYS A 81 11.90 -6.53 1.26
N SER A 82 10.71 -6.07 1.62
CA SER A 82 9.84 -6.80 2.53
C SER A 82 8.92 -7.77 1.79
N THR A 83 9.35 -9.03 1.70
CA THR A 83 8.61 -10.10 1.00
C THR A 83 7.18 -10.27 1.53
N ASN A 84 6.96 -10.13 2.85
CA ASN A 84 5.63 -10.26 3.45
C ASN A 84 4.64 -9.23 2.92
N HIS A 85 5.04 -7.96 2.82
CA HIS A 85 4.16 -6.91 2.29
C HIS A 85 3.91 -7.09 0.79
N ILE A 86 4.90 -7.58 0.02
CA ILE A 86 4.71 -7.87 -1.41
C ILE A 86 3.72 -9.02 -1.62
N ILE A 87 3.85 -10.09 -0.84
CA ILE A 87 2.92 -11.22 -0.90
C ILE A 87 1.51 -10.76 -0.52
N LEU A 88 1.39 -9.97 0.56
CA LEU A 88 0.11 -9.43 1.00
C LEU A 88 -0.53 -8.53 -0.07
N ALA A 89 0.24 -7.60 -0.64
CA ALA A 89 -0.21 -6.72 -1.71
C ALA A 89 -0.62 -7.53 -2.96
N THR A 90 0.15 -8.55 -3.33
CA THR A 90 -0.17 -9.42 -4.48
C THR A 90 -1.41 -10.27 -4.24
N ALA A 91 -1.69 -10.65 -2.99
CA ALA A 91 -2.90 -11.39 -2.65
C ALA A 91 -4.16 -10.51 -2.63
N VAL A 92 -3.99 -9.21 -2.37
CA VAL A 92 -5.09 -8.22 -2.39
C VAL A 92 -5.42 -7.78 -3.82
N TRP A 93 -4.41 -7.63 -4.67
CA TRP A 93 -4.56 -7.39 -6.11
C TRP A 93 -5.25 -8.56 -6.83
#